data_AF-A0A7J2INI9-F1
#
_entry.id   AF-A0A7J2INI9-F1
#
_cell.length_a   1.000
_cell.length_b   1.000
_cell.length_c   1.000
_cell.angle_alpha   90.00
_cell.angle_beta   90.00
_cell.angle_gamma   90.00
#
_symmetry.space_group_name_H-M   'P 1'
#
loop_
_entity.id
_entity.type
_entity.pdbx_description
1 polymer ?
#
loop_
_entity_poly.entity_id
_entity_poly.type
_entity_poly.pdbx_seq_one_letter_code
_entity_poly.pdbx_strand_id
1 'polypeptide(L)' 'MFVTVNVNRVTYHELVNVVTHSVDFAILAGGKSSRLGRDKGLLDICGKPMFLWVLEACRPYANKILIVT' A
#
# COMPACT_ATOMS: atom_id res chain seq x y z
N MET A 1 26.51 7.97 -1.29
CA MET A 1 27.07 8.71 -0.14
C MET A 1 26.77 10.18 -0.36
N PHE A 2 26.06 10.83 0.57
CA PHE A 2 25.92 12.28 0.55
C PHE A 2 26.23 12.85 1.93
N VAL A 3 26.81 14.05 1.95
CA VAL A 3 27.33 14.70 3.15
C VAL A 3 26.48 15.92 3.44
N THR A 4 25.99 16.01 4.68
CA THR A 4 25.30 17.21 5.16
C THR A 4 26.25 17.95 6.10
N VAL A 5 26.51 19.23 5.80
CA VAL A 5 27.36 20.10 6.62
C VAL A 5 26.49 21.17 7.27
N ASN A 6 26.56 21.27 8.59
CA ASN A 6 26.06 22.43 9.33
C ASN A 6 27.26 23.11 10.03
N VAL A 7 27.10 24.38 10.40
CA VAL A 7 28.18 25.31 10.83
C VAL A 7 29.10 24.72 11.90
N ASN A 8 28.62 23.76 12.70
CA ASN A 8 29.37 23.14 13.80
C ASN A 8 29.54 21.61 13.70
N ARG A 9 29.11 20.95 12.61
CA ARG A 9 29.18 19.48 12.51
C ARG A 9 29.10 18.98 11.07
N VAL A 10 29.95 18.02 10.74
CA VAL A 10 29.89 17.22 9.50
C VAL A 10 29.31 15.86 9.84
N THR A 11 28.25 15.45 9.12
CA THR A 11 27.63 14.13 9.27
C THR A 11 27.64 13.40 7.93
N TYR A 12 28.11 12.16 7.95
CA TYR A 12 28.19 11.29 6.77
C TYR A 12 26.98 10.36 6.72
N HIS A 13 26.30 10.30 5.57
CA HIS A 13 25.20 9.37 5.34
C HIS A 13 25.54 8.43 4.18
N GLU A 14 25.47 7.12 4.47
CA GLU A 14 25.62 6.09 3.46
C GLU A 14 24.29 5.91 2.71
N LEU A 15 24.38 5.80 1.38
CA LEU A 15 23.22 5.51 0.55
C LEU A 15 23.04 3.99 0.56
N VAL A 16 22.05 3.51 1.31
CA VAL A 16 21.60 2.13 1.19
C VAL A 16 20.79 1.99 -0.09
N ASN A 17 21.24 1.16 -1.03
CA ASN A 17 20.44 0.78 -2.18
C ASN A 17 19.27 -0.10 -1.70
N VAL A 18 18.12 0.52 -1.46
CA VAL A 18 16.88 -0.22 -1.21
C VAL A 18 16.37 -0.70 -2.57
N VAL A 19 16.67 -1.97 -2.90
CA VAL A 19 16.07 -2.62 -4.07
C VAL A 19 14.60 -2.91 -3.74
N THR A 20 13.71 -2.02 -4.14
CA THR A 20 12.27 -2.29 -4.12
C THR A 20 11.95 -3.20 -5.30
N HIS A 21 11.84 -4.51 -5.05
CA HIS A 21 11.23 -5.41 -6.03
C HIS A 21 9.79 -4.96 -6.21
N SER A 22 9.46 -4.54 -7.42
CA SER A 22 8.13 -4.06 -7.74
C SER A 22 7.21 -5.26 -7.98
N VAL A 23 6.14 -5.34 -7.20
CA VAL A 23 5.11 -6.36 -7.33
C VAL A 23 3.78 -5.70 -7.68
N ASP A 24 3.02 -6.38 -8.54
CA ASP A 24 1.66 -5.98 -8.88
C ASP A 24 0.67 -6.75 -8.01
N PHE A 25 -0.40 -6.09 -7.59
CA PHE A 25 -1.44 -6.68 -6.75
C PHE A 25 -2.76 -6.76 -7.50
N ALA A 26 -3.50 -7.85 -7.30
CA ALA A 26 -4.89 -7.99 -7.72
C ALA A 26 -5.78 -8.20 -6.48
N ILE A 27 -6.66 -7.23 -6.21
CA ILE A 27 -7.64 -7.28 -5.12
C ILE A 27 -8.92 -7.89 -5.66
N LEU A 28 -9.23 -9.11 -5.24
CA LEU A 28 -10.45 -9.83 -5.61
C LEU A 28 -11.61 -9.32 -4.73
N ALA A 29 -12.29 -8.28 -5.20
CA ALA A 29 -13.40 -7.61 -4.50
C ALA A 29 -14.79 -8.09 -4.99
N GLY A 30 -14.83 -9.06 -5.91
CA GLY A 30 -16.04 -9.62 -6.50
C GLY A 30 -16.68 -10.81 -5.78
N GLY A 31 -17.89 -11.17 -6.21
CA GLY A 31 -18.58 -12.40 -5.83
C GLY A 31 -20.04 -12.22 -5.38
N LYS A 32 -20.75 -13.35 -5.20
CA LYS A 32 -22.20 -13.37 -4.95
C LYS A 32 -22.63 -12.77 -3.60
N SER A 33 -21.72 -12.59 -2.65
CA SER A 33 -22.02 -12.03 -1.32
C SER A 33 -23.19 -12.70 -0.56
N SER A 34 -23.46 -13.98 -0.83
CA SER A 34 -24.68 -14.68 -0.38
C SER A 34 -24.82 -14.85 1.15
N ARG A 35 -23.71 -14.80 1.90
CA ARG A 35 -23.74 -14.85 3.38
C ARG A 35 -23.97 -13.49 4.02
N LEU A 36 -23.53 -12.42 3.36
CA LEU A 36 -23.55 -11.06 3.91
C LEU A 36 -24.74 -10.23 3.39
N GLY A 37 -25.34 -10.66 2.27
CA GLY A 37 -26.51 -10.01 1.65
C GLY A 37 -26.19 -8.70 0.92
N ARG A 38 -24.95 -8.23 0.97
CA ARG A 38 -24.45 -7.01 0.32
C ARG A 38 -23.01 -7.20 -0.13
N ASP A 39 -22.56 -6.40 -1.10
CA ASP A 39 -21.17 -6.41 -1.55
C ASP A 39 -20.22 -6.23 -0.36
N LYS A 40 -19.37 -7.23 -0.12
CA LYS A 40 -18.47 -7.25 1.03
C LYS A 40 -17.39 -6.19 0.90
N GLY A 41 -16.92 -5.89 -0.32
CA GLY A 41 -15.92 -4.86 -0.57
C GLY A 41 -16.43 -3.47 -0.18
N LEU A 42 -17.72 -3.21 -0.40
CA LEU A 42 -18.38 -1.94 -0.05
C LEU A 42 -18.88 -1.88 1.41
N LEU A 43 -18.67 -2.92 2.20
CA LEU A 43 -19.01 -2.89 3.63
C LEU A 43 -18.16 -1.83 4.34
N ASP A 44 -18.80 -0.86 4.98
CA ASP A 44 -18.11 0.06 5.86
C ASP A 44 -17.55 -0.65 7.09
N ILE A 45 -16.24 -0.55 7.28
CA ILE A 45 -15.50 -0.99 8.46
C ILE A 45 -14.80 0.24 9.03
N CYS A 46 -15.17 0.62 10.25
CA CYS A 46 -14.60 1.79 10.94
C CYS A 46 -14.66 3.08 10.10
N GLY A 47 -15.79 3.31 9.40
CA GLY A 47 -16.00 4.49 8.57
C GLY A 47 -15.30 4.47 7.21
N LYS A 48 -14.78 3.31 6.78
CA LYS A 48 -14.11 3.13 5.51
C LYS A 48 -14.55 1.83 4.82
N PRO A 49 -14.91 1.85 3.53
CA PRO A 49 -15.18 0.64 2.76
C PRO A 49 -14.08 -0.41 2.88
N MET A 50 -14.46 -1.67 3.08
CA MET A 50 -13.53 -2.78 3.34
C MET A 50 -12.37 -2.84 2.34
N PHE A 51 -12.65 -2.69 1.04
CA PHE A 51 -11.60 -2.83 0.01
C PHE A 51 -10.53 -1.74 0.11
N LEU A 52 -10.85 -0.56 0.65
CA LEU A 52 -9.88 0.53 0.83
C LEU A 52 -8.84 0.20 1.89
N TRP A 53 -9.19 -0.58 2.93
CA TRP A 53 -8.21 -1.06 3.90
C TRP A 53 -7.14 -1.94 3.25
N VAL A 54 -7.55 -2.81 2.31
CA VAL A 54 -6.63 -3.66 1.56
C VAL A 54 -5.79 -2.84 0.59
N LEU A 55 -6.42 -1.92 -0.15
CA LEU A 55 -5.76 -1.00 -1.08
C LEU A 55 -4.63 -0.21 -0.38
N GLU A 56 -4.92 0.38 0.77
CA GLU A 56 -3.96 1.17 1.54
C GLU A 56 -2.81 0.32 2.08
N ALA A 57 -3.07 -0.92 2.49
CA ALA A 57 -2.02 -1.84 2.94
C ALA A 57 -1.09 -2.27 1.80
N CYS A 58 -1.62 -2.43 0.58
CA CYS A 58 -0.83 -2.80 -0.60
C CYS A 58 -0.03 -1.61 -1.19
N ARG A 59 -0.56 -0.38 -1.07
CA ARG A 59 -0.02 0.82 -1.73
C ARG A 59 1.48 1.08 -1.55
N PRO A 60 2.10 0.87 -0.37
CA PRO A 60 3.54 1.10 -0.20
C PRO A 60 4.44 0.13 -0.99
N TYR A 61 3.89 -1.00 -1.44
CA TYR A 61 4.63 -2.09 -2.06
C TYR A 61 4.28 -2.29 -3.54
N ALA A 62 3.20 -1.66 -4.00
CA ALA A 62 2.62 -1.91 -5.30
C ALA A 62 3.11 -0.90 -6.35
N ASN A 63 3.55 -1.39 -7.50
CA ASN A 63 3.64 -0.56 -8.71
C ASN A 63 2.26 -0.35 -9.33
N LYS A 64 1.47 -1.42 -9.38
CA LYS A 64 0.11 -1.43 -9.91
C LYS A 64 -0.81 -2.23 -9.00
N ILE A 65 -2.03 -1.73 -8.85
CA ILE A 65 -3.11 -2.43 -8.16
C ILE A 65 -4.29 -2.56 -9.12
N LEU A 66 -4.75 -3.79 -9.33
CA LEU A 66 -5.96 -4.11 -10.07
C LEU A 66 -7.08 -4.47 -9.10
N ILE A 67 -8.27 -3.92 -9.25
CA ILE A 67 -9.46 -4.35 -8.53
C ILE A 67 -10.26 -5.25 -9.47
N VAL A 68 -10.53 -6.48 -9.04
CA VAL A 68 -11.29 -7.48 -9.81
C VAL A 68 -12.65 -7.68 -9.14
N THR A 69 -13.72 -7.49 -9.91
CA THR A 69 -15.13 -7.53 -9.45
C THR A 69 -15.89 -8.65 -10.11
#